data_AF-A0A2A2K710-F1
#
_entry.id   AF-A0A2A2K710-F1
#
_cell.length_a   1.000
_cell.length_b   1.000
_cell.length_c   1.000
_cell.angle_alpha   90.00
_cell.angle_beta   90.00
_cell.angle_gamma   90.00
#
_symmetry.space_group_name_H-M   'P 1'
#
loop_
_entity.id
_entity.type
_entity.pdbx_description
1 polymer ?
#
loop_
_entity_poly.entity_id
_entity_poly.type
_entity_poly.pdbx_seq_one_letter_code
_entity_poly.pdbx_strand_id
1 'polypeptide(L)' 'MIHGNWHVHSIKALIAQLSKELYRKLDKDQKAAFLQCLDRIYDKKDLQHSAACLIDAKDSYDELRTFRKQKRLRYH' A
#
# COMPACT_ATOMS: atom_id res chain seq x y z
N MET A 1 -10.69 -6.62 30.15
CA MET A 1 -11.11 -7.51 29.05
C MET A 1 -10.29 -7.20 27.80
N ILE A 2 -9.16 -7.89 27.59
CA ILE A 2 -8.25 -7.70 26.43
C ILE A 2 -8.50 -8.82 25.38
N HIS A 3 -9.76 -9.14 25.08
CA HIS A 3 -10.07 -10.32 24.24
C HIS A 3 -11.07 -10.06 23.11
N GLY A 4 -11.42 -8.81 22.82
CA GLY A 4 -12.39 -8.51 21.76
C GLY A 4 -11.81 -8.23 20.38
N ASN A 5 -10.53 -7.87 20.25
CA ASN A 5 -10.03 -7.31 18.98
C ASN A 5 -8.52 -7.47 18.72
N TRP A 6 -7.84 -8.37 19.42
CA TRP A 6 -6.38 -8.55 19.32
C TRP A 6 -5.92 -8.78 17.86
N HIS A 7 -6.69 -9.56 17.11
CA HIS A 7 -6.44 -9.83 15.70
C HIS A 7 -6.51 -8.56 14.83
N VAL A 8 -7.45 -7.65 15.12
CA VAL A 8 -7.55 -6.37 14.41
C VAL A 8 -6.31 -5.51 14.64
N HIS A 9 -5.79 -5.49 15.87
CA HIS A 9 -4.53 -4.79 16.18
C HIS A 9 -3.33 -5.40 15.45
N SER A 10 -3.22 -6.74 15.44
CA SER A 10 -2.16 -7.46 14.74
C SER A 10 -2.19 -7.21 13.23
N ILE A 11 -3.36 -7.33 12.59
CA ILE A 11 -3.49 -7.04 11.15
C ILE A 11 -3.18 -5.57 10.86
N LYS A 12 -3.69 -4.64 11.67
CA LYS A 12 -3.40 -3.23 11.49
C LYS A 12 -1.90 -2.93 11.56
N ALA A 13 -1.19 -3.55 12.50
CA ALA A 13 0.26 -3.43 12.60
C ALA A 13 0.97 -4.00 11.37
N LEU A 14 0.49 -5.12 10.82
CA LEU A 14 1.02 -5.71 9.59
C LEU A 14 0.80 -4.78 8.38
N ILE A 15 -0.44 -4.31 8.17
CA ILE A 15 -0.78 -3.36 7.10
C ILE A 15 0.09 -2.11 7.20
N ALA A 16 0.26 -1.55 8.41
CA ALA A 16 1.08 -0.37 8.62
C ALA A 16 2.56 -0.59 8.27
N GLN A 17 3.12 -1.75 8.62
CA GLN A 17 4.51 -2.10 8.27
C GLN A 17 4.69 -2.24 6.75
N LEU A 18 3.81 -3.01 6.10
CA LEU A 18 3.84 -3.19 4.64
C LEU A 18 3.64 -1.87 3.90
N SER A 19 2.72 -1.02 4.38
CA SER A 19 2.48 0.31 3.83
C SER A 19 3.72 1.19 3.89
N LYS A 20 4.43 1.21 5.02
CA LYS A 20 5.68 1.98 5.17
C LYS A 20 6.78 1.48 4.23
N GLU A 21 6.91 0.18 4.10
CA GLU A 21 7.92 -0.41 3.22
C GLU A 21 7.63 -0.10 1.74
N LEU A 22 6.38 -0.27 1.32
CA LEU A 22 5.95 0.05 -0.04
C LEU A 22 6.09 1.55 -0.31
N TYR A 23 5.62 2.42 0.58
CA TYR A 23 5.67 3.87 0.42
C TYR A 23 7.07 4.39 0.10
N ARG A 24 8.12 3.79 0.68
CA ARG A 24 9.51 4.17 0.39
C ARG A 24 9.94 3.87 -1.06
N LYS A 25 9.32 2.88 -1.70
CA LYS A 25 9.60 2.42 -3.07
C LYS A 25 8.77 3.14 -4.14
N LEU A 26 7.61 3.68 -3.75
CA LEU A 26 6.72 4.43 -4.64
C LEU A 26 7.36 5.74 -5.12
N ASP A 27 7.07 6.11 -6.37
CA ASP A 27 7.38 7.46 -6.86
C ASP A 27 6.35 8.51 -6.37
N LYS A 28 6.54 9.77 -6.78
CA LYS A 28 5.77 10.90 -6.28
C LYS A 28 4.26 10.75 -6.52
N ASP A 29 3.88 10.31 -7.72
CA ASP A 29 2.46 10.24 -8.10
C ASP A 29 1.80 9.05 -7.42
N GLN A 30 2.50 7.92 -7.36
CA GLN A 30 2.06 6.73 -6.62
C GLN A 30 1.88 7.00 -5.12
N LYS A 31 2.78 7.78 -4.50
CA LYS A 31 2.65 8.22 -3.10
C LYS A 31 1.40 9.07 -2.87
N ALA A 32 1.13 10.01 -3.77
CA ALA A 32 -0.03 10.88 -3.66
C ALA A 32 -1.32 10.06 -3.78
N ALA A 33 -1.42 9.17 -4.77
CA ALA A 33 -2.57 8.28 -4.95
C ALA A 33 -2.79 7.37 -3.74
N PHE A 34 -1.72 6.77 -3.21
CA PHE A 34 -1.82 5.90 -2.04
C PHE A 34 -2.28 6.65 -0.79
N LEU A 35 -1.75 7.85 -0.52
CA LEU A 35 -2.20 8.67 0.61
C LEU A 35 -3.64 9.13 0.46
N GLN A 36 -4.05 9.53 -0.75
CA GLN A 36 -5.45 9.90 -1.02
C GLN A 36 -6.41 8.72 -0.83
N CYS A 37 -6.00 7.51 -1.17
CA CYS A 37 -6.80 6.31 -0.91
C CYS A 37 -7.00 6.11 0.60
N LEU A 38 -5.91 6.21 1.38
CA LEU A 38 -5.97 6.06 2.84
C LEU A 38 -6.78 7.17 3.53
N ASP A 39 -6.72 8.41 3.03
CA ASP A 39 -7.43 9.55 3.62
C ASP A 39 -8.97 9.44 3.53
N ARG A 40 -9.47 8.65 2.58
CA ARG A 40 -10.91 8.38 2.40
C ARG A 40 -11.46 7.37 3.43
N ILE A 41 -10.60 6.72 4.21
CA ILE A 41 -10.99 5.71 5.19
C ILE A 41 -11.38 6.41 6.50
N TYR A 42 -12.69 6.52 6.74
CA TYR A 42 -13.23 7.16 7.95
C TYR A 42 -13.04 6.29 9.21
N ASP A 43 -13.30 4.98 9.10
CA ASP A 43 -13.10 4.06 10.23
C ASP A 43 -11.66 3.52 10.25
N LYS A 44 -10.91 3.91 11.28
CA LYS A 44 -9.52 3.45 11.50
C LYS A 44 -9.39 1.95 11.82
N LYS A 45 -10.51 1.23 11.98
CA LYS A 45 -10.59 -0.23 12.11
C LYS A 45 -10.95 -0.91 10.78
N ASP A 46 -11.15 -0.16 9.70
CA ASP A 46 -11.44 -0.70 8.39
C ASP A 46 -10.18 -1.30 7.75
N LEU A 47 -9.94 -2.56 8.09
CA LEU A 47 -8.82 -3.34 7.58
C LEU A 47 -8.96 -3.61 6.08
N GLN A 48 -10.20 -3.73 5.59
CA GLN A 48 -10.46 -4.13 4.21
C GLN A 48 -10.08 -3.01 3.25
N HIS A 49 -10.56 -1.79 3.46
CA HIS A 49 -10.21 -0.66 2.60
C HIS A 49 -8.73 -0.28 2.77
N SER A 50 -8.18 -0.40 3.99
CA SER A 50 -6.74 -0.18 4.21
C SER A 50 -5.89 -1.17 3.42
N ALA A 51 -6.29 -2.44 3.38
CA ALA A 51 -5.60 -3.47 2.60
C ALA A 51 -5.79 -3.26 1.08
N ALA A 52 -6.99 -2.87 0.64
CA ALA A 52 -7.25 -2.56 -0.77
C ALA A 52 -6.33 -1.44 -1.28
N CYS A 53 -6.24 -0.32 -0.56
CA CYS A 53 -5.32 0.77 -0.91
C CYS A 53 -3.86 0.31 -1.03
N LEU A 54 -3.43 -0.62 -0.16
CA LEU A 54 -2.08 -1.17 -0.17
C LEU A 54 -1.84 -2.08 -1.39
N ILE A 55 -2.83 -2.90 -1.76
CA ILE A 55 -2.76 -3.78 -2.94
C ILE A 55 -2.72 -2.94 -4.21
N ASP A 56 -3.62 -1.96 -4.35
CA ASP A 56 -3.67 -1.08 -5.54
C ASP A 56 -2.34 -0.32 -5.73
N ALA A 57 -1.77 0.20 -4.63
CA ALA A 57 -0.48 0.86 -4.67
C ALA A 57 0.67 -0.10 -5.06
N LYS A 58 0.59 -1.36 -4.63
CA LYS A 58 1.56 -2.40 -4.96
C LYS A 58 1.47 -2.78 -6.45
N ASP A 59 0.28 -2.94 -6.97
CA ASP A 59 0.06 -3.30 -8.38
C ASP A 59 0.56 -2.18 -9.28
N SER A 60 0.22 -0.93 -8.98
CA SER A 60 0.78 0.24 -9.69
C SER A 60 2.31 0.28 -9.65
N TYR A 61 2.92 -0.04 -8.50
CA TYR A 61 4.38 -0.11 -8.37
C TYR A 61 4.99 -1.19 -9.26
N ASP A 62 4.41 -2.40 -9.26
CA ASP A 62 4.91 -3.51 -10.06
C ASP A 62 4.74 -3.28 -11.56
N GLU A 63 3.65 -2.62 -11.99
CA GLU A 63 3.45 -2.16 -13.36
C GLU A 63 4.55 -1.19 -13.81
N LEU A 64 4.75 -0.08 -13.09
CA LEU A 64 5.78 0.90 -13.45
C LEU A 64 7.18 0.29 -13.41
N ARG A 65 7.46 -0.59 -12.46
CA ARG A 65 8.74 -1.30 -12.38
C ARG A 65 8.95 -2.19 -13.63
N THR A 66 7.90 -2.88 -14.07
CA THR A 66 7.93 -3.70 -15.29
C THR A 66 8.15 -2.83 -16.53
N PHE A 67 7.42 -1.72 -16.67
CA PHE A 67 7.62 -0.77 -17.76
C PHE A 67 9.04 -0.20 -17.79
N ARG A 68 9.60 0.20 -16.64
CA ARG A 68 10.97 0.71 -16.53
C ARG A 68 12.00 -0.36 -16.92
N LYS A 69 11.79 -1.61 -16.50
CA LYS A 69 12.65 -2.75 -16.88
C LYS A 69 12.61 -3.00 -18.39
N GLN A 70 11.42 -3.03 -18.99
CA GLN A 70 11.27 -3.27 -20.42
C GLN A 70 11.84 -2.13 -21.26
N LYS A 71 11.65 -0.88 -20.83
CA LYS A 71 12.30 0.28 -21.44
C LYS A 71 13.82 0.11 -21.44
N ARG A 72 14.42 -0.23 -20.30
CA ARG A 72 15.88 -0.45 -20.18
C ARG A 72 16.40 -1.53 -21.14
N LEU A 73 15.67 -2.63 -21.31
CA LEU A 73 16.05 -3.72 -22.23
C LEU A 73 15.95 -3.31 -23.71
N ARG A 74 15.08 -2.36 -24.06
CA ARG A 74 14.91 -1.89 -25.45
C ARG A 74 16.01 -0.93 -25.91
N TYR A 75 16.66 -0.23 -24.97
CA TYR A 75 17.71 0.77 -25.27
C TYR A 75 19.13 0.20 -25.13
N HIS A 76 19.30 -1.11 -24.98
CA HIS A 76 20.58 -1.80 -24.95
C HIS A 76 20.63 -2.83 -26.08
#